data_AF-A8GNS6-F1
#
_entry.id   AF-A8GNS6-F1
#
_cell.length_a   1.000
_cell.length_b   1.000
_cell.length_c   1.000
_cell.angle_alpha   90.00
_cell.angle_beta   90.00
_cell.angle_gamma   90.00
#
_symmetry.space_group_name_H-M   'P 1'
#
loop_
_entity.id
_entity.type
_entity.pdbx_description
1 polymer ?
#
loop_
_entity_poly.entity_id
_entity_poly.type
_entity_poly.pdbx_seq_one_letter_code
_entity_poly.pdbx_strand_id
1 'polypeptide(L)' 'MRQLHSTVIFNCDLKRLLKRGKNIKTIQAIVNMLVNNIALPQKYRPHKLIGYHYPKWACHIEPN' A
#
# COMPACT_ATOMS: atom_id res chain seq x y z
N MET A 1 8.22 -13.56 -9.01
CA MET A 1 7.10 -12.87 -8.32
C MET A 1 7.35 -12.93 -6.83
N ARG A 2 7.23 -11.81 -6.10
CA ARG A 2 7.39 -11.81 -4.64
C ARG A 2 6.19 -12.50 -3.97
N GLN A 3 6.41 -13.18 -2.85
CA GLN A 3 5.29 -13.71 -2.05
C GLN A 3 4.58 -12.58 -1.31
N LEU A 4 3.25 -12.58 -1.37
CA LEU A 4 2.41 -11.58 -0.73
C LEU A 4 1.95 -12.10 0.63
N HIS A 5 2.29 -11.39 1.70
CA HIS A 5 1.79 -11.63 3.04
C HIS A 5 0.89 -10.47 3.46
N SER A 6 -0.37 -10.76 3.79
CA SER A 6 -1.30 -9.80 4.37
C SER A 6 -1.48 -10.07 5.86
N THR A 7 -1.68 -9.01 6.64
CA THR A 7 -1.98 -9.13 8.06
C THR A 7 -3.50 -9.09 8.29
N VAL A 8 -3.96 -9.62 9.43
CA VAL A 8 -5.37 -9.53 9.81
C VAL A 8 -5.82 -8.06 9.89
N ILE A 9 -4.96 -7.18 10.41
CA ILE A 9 -5.21 -5.74 10.50
C ILE A 9 -5.40 -5.15 9.09
N PHE A 10 -4.53 -5.49 8.14
CA PHE A 10 -4.64 -5.03 6.76
C PHE A 10 -5.95 -5.46 6.10
N ASN A 11 -6.39 -6.70 6.32
CA ASN A 11 -7.65 -7.19 5.78
C ASN A 11 -8.87 -6.45 6.36
N CYS A 12 -8.83 -6.12 7.65
CA CYS A 12 -9.86 -5.29 8.31
C CYS A 12 -9.87 -3.86 7.76
N ASP A 13 -8.71 -3.25 7.56
CA ASP A 13 -8.57 -1.90 7.02
C ASP A 13 -9.03 -1.82 5.56
N LEU A 14 -8.72 -2.83 4.74
CA LEU A 14 -9.24 -2.94 3.37
C LEU A 14 -10.78 -2.98 3.35
N LYS A 15 -11.39 -3.80 4.22
CA LYS A 15 -12.85 -3.86 4.36
C LYS A 15 -13.43 -2.51 4.79
N ARG A 16 -12.74 -1.79 5.68
CA ARG A 16 -13.17 -0.47 6.15
C ARG A 16 -13.08 0.59 5.04
N LEU A 17 -12.03 0.56 4.22
CA LEU A 17 -11.87 1.43 3.05
C LEU A 17 -12.95 1.18 1.99
N LEU A 18 -13.23 -0.11 1.72
CA LEU A 18 -14.33 -0.55 0.86
C LEU A 18 -15.67 0.05 1.29
N LYS A 19 -16.00 -0.06 2.58
CA LYS A 19 -17.23 0.51 3.15
C LYS A 19 -17.32 2.04 3.02
N ARG A 20 -16.18 2.74 2.96
CA ARG A 20 -16.11 4.20 2.78
C ARG A 20 -16.19 4.64 1.31
N GLY A 21 -16.33 3.70 0.37
CA GLY A 21 -16.39 4.02 -1.06
C GLY A 21 -15.06 4.47 -1.67
N LYS A 22 -13.93 4.20 -0.99
CA LYS A 22 -12.60 4.56 -1.51
C LYS A 22 -12.19 3.67 -2.67
N ASN A 23 -11.33 4.18 -3.56
CA ASN A 23 -10.94 3.47 -4.77
C ASN A 23 -9.88 2.38 -4.48
N ILE A 24 -10.33 1.13 -4.35
CA ILE A 24 -9.46 -0.04 -4.12
C ILE A 24 -8.65 -0.41 -5.36
N LYS A 25 -9.08 -0.04 -6.57
CA LYS A 25 -8.35 -0.38 -7.81
C LYS A 25 -6.94 0.20 -7.78
N THR A 26 -6.79 1.39 -7.21
CA THR A 26 -5.49 2.05 -6.98
C THR A 26 -4.58 1.24 -6.08
N ILE A 27 -5.11 0.68 -4.98
CA ILE A 27 -4.36 -0.17 -4.04
C ILE A 27 -3.93 -1.47 -4.74
N GLN A 28 -4.85 -2.10 -5.47
CA GLN A 28 -4.56 -3.32 -6.23
C GLN A 28 -3.45 -3.10 -7.26
N ALA A 29 -3.49 -1.98 -8.00
CA ALA A 29 -2.46 -1.62 -8.96
C ALA A 29 -1.07 -1.47 -8.31
N ILE A 30 -1.00 -0.76 -7.17
CA ILE A 30 0.24 -0.58 -6.40
C ILE A 30 0.78 -1.93 -5.91
N VAL A 31 -0.08 -2.78 -5.34
CA VAL A 31 0.30 -4.11 -4.87
C VAL A 31 0.83 -4.96 -6.03
N ASN A 32 0.17 -4.93 -7.19
CA ASN A 32 0.64 -5.64 -8.37
C ASN A 32 2.01 -5.13 -8.84
N MET A 33 2.26 -3.82 -8.83
CA MET A 33 3.58 -3.27 -9.14
C MET A 33 4.65 -3.80 -8.16
N LEU A 34 4.36 -3.78 -6.86
CA LEU A 34 5.28 -4.27 -5.83
C LEU A 34 5.60 -5.77 -5.96
N VAL A 35 4.59 -6.61 -6.25
CA VAL A 35 4.76 -8.05 -6.45
C VAL A 35 5.63 -8.35 -7.68
N ASN A 36 5.52 -7.50 -8.71
CA ASN A 36 6.26 -7.60 -9.97
C ASN A 36 7.62 -6.88 -9.97
N ASN A 37 8.14 -6.42 -8.81
CA ASN A 37 9.39 -5.63 -8.74
C ASN A 37 9.36 -4.30 -9.53
N ILE A 38 8.18 -3.78 -9.87
CA ILE A 38 8.05 -2.52 -10.59
C ILE A 38 8.17 -1.36 -9.60
N ALA A 39 9.01 -0.38 -9.92
CA ALA A 39 9.18 0.82 -9.11
C ALA A 39 7.86 1.63 -9.07
N LEU A 40 7.49 2.10 -7.88
CA LEU A 40 6.28 2.88 -7.72
C LEU A 40 6.48 4.31 -8.29
N PRO A 41 5.50 4.84 -9.04
CA PRO A 41 5.53 6.22 -9.51
C PRO A 41 5.72 7.24 -8.38
N GLN A 42 6.45 8.33 -8.66
CA GLN A 42 6.77 9.37 -7.68
C GLN A 42 5.54 10.06 -7.09
N LYS A 43 4.40 10.05 -7.79
CA LYS A 43 3.10 10.55 -7.27
C LYS A 43 2.71 9.91 -5.94
N TYR A 44 3.12 8.65 -5.71
CA TYR A 44 2.81 7.92 -4.50
C TYR A 44 3.81 8.16 -3.36
N ARG A 45 4.85 8.97 -3.58
CA ARG A 45 5.88 9.38 -2.60
C ARG A 45 6.39 8.22 -1.72
N PRO A 46 6.87 7.11 -2.32
CA PRO A 46 7.36 5.97 -1.56
C PRO A 46 8.58 6.39 -0.73
N HIS A 47 8.51 6.22 0.59
CA HIS A 47 9.61 6.55 1.49
C HIS A 47 9.69 5.54 2.64
N LYS A 48 10.89 5.41 3.22
CA LYS A 48 11.12 4.57 4.40
C LYS A 48 10.62 5.31 5.64
N LEU A 49 9.91 4.58 6.51
CA LEU A 49 9.56 5.08 7.83
C LEU A 49 10.76 4.97 8.76
N ILE A 50 10.95 5.98 9.58
CA ILE A 50 12.00 6.06 10.61
C ILE A 50 11.40 5.87 12.01
N GLY A 51 12.25 5.63 13.02
CA GLY A 51 11.83 5.43 14.40
C GLY A 51 11.16 4.06 14.64
N TYR A 52 10.10 4.02 15.46
CA TYR A 52 9.41 2.78 15.85
C TYR A 52 8.83 1.98 14.67
N HIS A 53 8.58 2.65 13.55
CA HIS A 53 8.04 2.02 12.36
C HIS A 53 9.13 1.53 11.38
N TYR A 54 10.41 1.74 11.67
CA TYR A 54 11.50 1.12 10.92
C TYR A 54 11.42 -0.41 11.08
N PRO A 55 11.62 -1.22 10.02
CA PRO A 55 12.05 -0.89 8.66
C PRO A 55 10.91 -0.78 7.62
N LYS A 56 9.70 -0.36 8.02
CA LYS A 56 8.53 -0.32 7.13
C LYS A 56 8.61 0.82 6.11
N TRP A 57 7.86 0.69 5.02
CA TRP A 57 7.73 1.70 3.97
C TRP A 57 6.32 2.30 3.96
N ALA A 58 6.23 3.57 3.57
CA ALA A 58 4.96 4.28 3.39
C ALA A 58 4.78 4.74 1.94
N CYS A 59 3.51 4.82 1.52
CA CYS A 59 3.07 5.14 0.16
C CYS A 59 1.74 5.92 0.25
N HIS A 60 1.66 7.08 -0.39
CA HIS A 60 0.51 7.98 -0.37
C HIS A 60 -0.41 7.69 -1.57
N ILE A 61 -1.55 7.03 -1.35
CA ILE A 61 -2.46 6.61 -2.44
C ILE A 61 -3.32 7.78 -2.93
N GLU A 62 -3.76 8.65 -2.04
CA GLU A 62 -4.51 9.87 -2.35
C GLU A 62 -3.71 11.08 -1.85
N PRO A 63 -3.52 12.13 -2.67
CA PRO A 63 -3.15 13.43 -2.18
C PRO A 63 -4.37 14.02 -1.44
N ASN A 64 -4.17 14.57 -0.25
CA ASN A 64 -5.18 15.48 0.33
C ASN A 64 -5.25 16.75 -0.53
#